data_AF-A0AAV5XTC2-F1
#
_entry.id   AF-A0AAV5XTC2-F1
#
_cell.length_a   1.000
_cell.length_b   1.000
_cell.length_c   1.000
_cell.angle_alpha   90.00
_cell.angle_beta   90.00
_cell.angle_gamma   90.00
#
_symmetry.space_group_name_H-M   'P 1'
#
loop_
_entity.id
_entity.type
_entity.pdbx_description
1 polymer ?
#
loop_
_entity_poly.entity_id
_entity_poly.type
_entity_poly.pdbx_seq_one_letter_code
_entity_poly.pdbx_strand_id
1 'polypeptide(L)'
;MALAVTAPAYAHGYRGFEGGGYGGTGDFPFPLRGLGLTEDQQAQVRQIMANHRPEFHRLAGEIRSAREALSAKLYASNPVGPTDLVPLAEQIARLQGQLTQQRLQVALEIRGVLTPEQLAKAAQTRQRLIELSKEMRGLRGGSQ
;
A
#
# COMPACT_ATOMS: atom_id res chain seq x y z
N MET A 1 15.97 -5.82 50.24
CA MET A 1 14.83 -6.29 49.42
C MET A 1 14.13 -5.07 48.83
N ALA A 2 14.35 -4.79 47.55
CA ALA A 2 13.64 -3.74 46.82
C ALA A 2 12.82 -4.42 45.70
N LEU A 3 11.50 -4.30 45.78
CA LEU A 3 10.55 -4.93 44.86
C LEU A 3 10.52 -4.16 43.54
N ALA A 4 10.95 -4.83 42.46
CA ALA A 4 10.76 -4.38 41.10
C ALA A 4 9.29 -4.55 40.72
N VAL A 5 8.61 -3.44 40.44
CA VAL A 5 7.26 -3.45 39.85
C VAL A 5 7.42 -3.49 38.33
N THR A 6 7.34 -4.70 37.77
CA THR A 6 7.16 -4.89 36.33
C THR A 6 5.74 -4.52 35.94
N ALA A 7 5.56 -3.39 35.27
CA ALA A 7 4.28 -3.07 34.64
C ALA A 7 4.10 -3.92 33.36
N PRO A 8 2.91 -4.50 33.11
CA PRO A 8 2.65 -5.20 31.85
C PRO A 8 2.57 -4.18 30.70
N ALA A 9 3.30 -4.46 29.63
CA ALA A 9 3.18 -3.76 28.37
C ALA A 9 1.80 -4.04 27.77
N TYR A 10 0.86 -3.11 27.92
CA TYR A 10 -0.34 -3.08 27.10
C TYR A 10 0.04 -2.58 25.71
N ALA A 11 0.41 -3.52 24.84
CA ALA A 11 0.40 -3.30 23.39
C ALA A 11 -1.06 -3.21 22.93
N HIS A 12 -1.70 -2.07 23.20
CA HIS A 12 -2.90 -1.69 22.46
C HIS A 12 -2.45 -1.31 21.06
N GLY A 13 -2.57 -2.27 20.14
CA GLY A 13 -2.43 -2.04 18.71
C GLY A 13 -3.43 -0.97 18.31
N TYR A 14 -2.95 0.27 18.18
CA TYR A 14 -3.60 1.28 17.39
C TYR A 14 -3.71 0.72 15.97
N ARG A 15 -4.87 0.15 15.65
CA ARG A 15 -5.32 -0.06 14.27
C ARG A 15 -5.75 1.30 13.70
N GLY A 16 -4.84 2.26 13.77
CA GLY A 16 -5.00 3.60 13.23
C GLY A 16 -4.53 3.58 11.78
N PHE A 17 -5.48 3.63 10.85
CA PHE A 17 -5.24 4.04 9.46
C PHE A 17 -4.12 3.31 8.68
N GLU A 18 -3.72 2.11 9.09
CA GLU A 18 -2.95 1.19 8.26
C GLU A 18 -3.91 0.33 7.43
N GLY A 19 -3.77 0.41 6.10
CA GLY A 19 -4.11 -0.73 5.25
C GLY A 19 -5.42 -0.61 4.47
N GLY A 20 -5.49 0.36 3.56
CA GLY A 20 -5.86 -0.04 2.19
C GLY A 20 -4.77 -1.01 1.72
N GLY A 21 -5.01 -2.31 1.90
CA GLY A 21 -3.96 -3.32 1.96
C GLY A 21 -2.96 -3.25 0.81
N TYR A 22 -1.67 -3.20 1.18
CA TYR A 22 -0.56 -3.64 0.32
C TYR A 22 -0.61 -5.17 0.13
N GLY A 23 -1.74 -5.64 -0.37
CA GLY A 23 -2.17 -7.05 -0.36
C GLY A 23 -3.66 -7.24 -0.67
N GLY A 24 -4.43 -6.15 -0.75
CA GLY A 24 -5.77 -6.14 -1.34
C GLY A 24 -5.71 -5.60 -2.75
N THR A 25 -6.54 -6.12 -3.64
CA THR A 25 -6.78 -5.73 -5.04
C THR A 25 -7.09 -4.24 -5.31
N GLY A 26 -6.96 -3.35 -4.33
CA GLY A 26 -7.40 -1.95 -4.38
C GLY A 26 -6.41 -0.95 -4.97
N ASP A 27 -5.12 -1.29 -5.10
CA ASP A 27 -4.08 -0.33 -5.53
C ASP A 27 -3.32 -0.77 -6.79
N PHE A 28 -3.79 -1.82 -7.47
CA PHE A 28 -3.25 -2.24 -8.76
C PHE A 28 -3.94 -1.49 -9.90
N PRO A 29 -3.21 -1.01 -10.93
CA PRO A 29 -3.78 -0.17 -11.99
C PRO A 29 -4.79 -0.89 -12.89
N PHE A 30 -4.86 -2.22 -12.83
CA PHE A 30 -5.76 -3.02 -13.66
C PHE A 30 -6.74 -3.85 -12.81
N PRO A 31 -8.06 -3.77 -13.06
CA PRO A 31 -9.02 -4.70 -12.50
C PRO A 31 -8.92 -6.04 -13.25
N LEU A 32 -7.99 -6.92 -12.84
CA LEU A 32 -7.73 -8.18 -13.54
C LEU A 32 -8.88 -9.19 -13.47
N ARG A 33 -9.72 -9.10 -12.42
CA ARG A 33 -10.91 -9.94 -12.29
C ARG A 33 -11.91 -9.62 -13.39
N GLY A 34 -12.39 -10.66 -14.07
CA GLY A 34 -13.41 -10.52 -15.11
C GLY A 34 -12.87 -10.10 -16.49
N LEU A 35 -11.55 -9.98 -16.68
CA LEU A 35 -10.97 -9.73 -18.00
C LEU A 35 -10.99 -10.96 -18.93
N GLY A 36 -11.26 -12.15 -18.39
CA GLY A 36 -11.22 -13.40 -19.16
C GLY A 36 -9.78 -13.79 -19.50
N LEU A 37 -8.90 -13.76 -18.51
CA LEU A 37 -7.51 -14.21 -18.67
C LEU A 37 -7.47 -15.71 -18.92
N THR A 38 -6.68 -16.14 -19.91
CA THR A 38 -6.38 -17.56 -20.13
C THR A 38 -5.60 -18.14 -18.95
N GLU A 39 -5.53 -19.47 -18.84
CA GLU A 39 -4.75 -20.12 -17.77
C GLU A 39 -3.27 -19.71 -17.81
N ASP A 40 -2.69 -19.61 -19.00
CA ASP A 40 -1.31 -19.16 -19.20
C ASP A 40 -1.11 -17.71 -18.75
N GLN A 41 -2.01 -16.80 -19.13
CA GLN A 41 -1.95 -15.41 -18.69
C GLN A 41 -2.08 -15.30 -17.17
N GLN A 42 -2.96 -16.09 -16.54
CA GLN A 42 -3.09 -16.12 -15.09
C GLN A 42 -1.82 -16.65 -14.42
N ALA A 43 -1.19 -17.69 -14.97
CA ALA A 43 0.07 -18.22 -14.48
C ALA A 43 1.20 -17.19 -14.57
N GLN A 44 1.31 -16.49 -15.70
CA GLN A 44 2.28 -15.41 -15.90
C GLN A 44 2.07 -14.26 -14.90
N VAL A 45 0.83 -13.79 -14.72
CA VAL A 45 0.51 -12.75 -13.73
C VAL A 45 0.90 -13.21 -12.32
N ARG A 46 0.59 -14.45 -11.93
CA ARG A 46 1.00 -14.98 -10.61
C ARG A 46 2.51 -15.01 -10.46
N GLN A 47 3.24 -15.42 -11.51
CA GLN A 47 4.70 -15.46 -11.49
C GLN A 47 5.30 -14.06 -11.35
N ILE A 48 4.82 -13.08 -12.12
CA ILE A 48 5.22 -11.68 -11.99
C ILE A 48 4.99 -11.22 -10.54
N MET A 49 3.80 -11.43 -9.99
CA MET A 49 3.52 -11.04 -8.60
C MET A 49 4.44 -11.74 -7.59
N ALA A 50 4.72 -13.03 -7.78
CA ALA A 50 5.62 -13.79 -6.92
C ALA A 50 7.06 -13.25 -6.98
N ASN A 51 7.56 -12.90 -8.16
CA ASN A 51 8.91 -12.36 -8.36
C ASN A 51 9.11 -11.01 -7.66
N HIS A 52 8.08 -10.15 -7.67
CA HIS A 52 8.16 -8.82 -7.06
C HIS A 52 7.76 -8.79 -5.57
N ARG A 53 7.17 -9.88 -5.05
CA ARG A 53 6.69 -9.97 -3.67
C ARG A 53 7.77 -9.67 -2.61
N PRO A 54 9.01 -10.20 -2.70
CA PRO A 54 10.06 -9.92 -1.70
C PRO A 54 10.37 -8.43 -1.58
N GLU A 55 10.46 -7.74 -2.72
CA GLU A 55 10.79 -6.32 -2.76
C GLU A 55 9.65 -5.46 -2.22
N PHE A 56 8.39 -5.82 -2.52
CA PHE A 56 7.24 -5.17 -1.89
C PHE A 56 7.24 -5.33 -0.38
N HIS A 57 7.56 -6.52 0.14
CA HIS A 57 7.65 -6.75 1.58
C HIS A 57 8.77 -5.95 2.22
N ARG A 58 9.94 -5.88 1.57
CA ARG A 58 11.09 -5.08 2.03
C ARG A 58 10.71 -3.61 2.14
N LEU A 59 10.21 -3.01 1.05
CA LEU A 59 9.81 -1.60 1.01
C LEU A 59 8.71 -1.27 2.02
N ALA A 60 7.69 -2.12 2.13
CA ALA A 60 6.61 -1.92 3.10
C ALA A 60 7.13 -2.01 4.55
N GLY A 61 8.03 -2.96 4.83
CA GLY A 61 8.67 -3.10 6.13
C GLY A 61 9.52 -1.89 6.51
N GLU A 62 10.31 -1.37 5.57
CA GLU A 62 11.15 -0.18 5.79
C GLU A 62 10.31 1.08 6.01
N ILE A 63 9.24 1.27 5.25
CA ILE A 63 8.31 2.39 5.46
C ILE A 63 7.67 2.32 6.83
N ARG A 64 7.21 1.12 7.24
CA ARG A 64 6.62 0.91 8.56
C ARG A 64 7.61 1.23 9.67
N SER A 65 8.83 0.69 9.58
CA SER A 65 9.89 0.93 10.57
C SER A 65 10.24 2.43 10.67
N ALA A 66 10.37 3.14 9.55
CA ALA A 66 10.64 4.58 9.56
C ALA A 66 9.50 5.39 10.19
N ARG A 67 8.23 5.00 9.95
CA ARG A 67 7.06 5.62 10.60
C ARG A 67 7.00 5.34 12.09
N GLU A 68 7.32 4.11 12.51
CA GLU A 68 7.39 3.74 13.92
C GLU A 68 8.49 4.54 14.63
N ALA A 69 9.67 4.69 14.02
CA ALA A 69 10.77 5.51 14.55
C ALA A 69 10.38 7.00 14.66
N LEU A 70 9.71 7.55 13.64
CA LEU A 70 9.21 8.92 13.65
C LEU A 70 8.19 9.12 14.79
N SER A 71 7.24 8.20 14.92
CA SER A 71 6.24 8.22 16.00
C SER A 71 6.92 8.15 17.37
N ALA A 72 7.84 7.20 17.57
CA ALA A 72 8.55 7.03 18.84
C ALA A 72 9.31 8.31 19.27
N LYS A 73 9.94 9.03 18.33
CA LYS A 73 10.60 10.31 18.62
C LYS A 73 9.62 11.41 19.03
N LEU A 74 8.45 11.48 18.40
CA LEU A 74 7.42 12.47 18.73
C LEU A 74 6.81 12.25 20.12
N TYR A 75 6.76 11.00 20.59
CA TYR A 75 6.24 10.64 21.92
C TYR A 75 7.34 10.52 22.99
N ALA A 76 8.61 10.81 22.67
CA ALA A 76 9.70 10.79 23.63
C ALA A 76 9.62 11.98 24.60
N SER A 77 10.06 11.77 25.84
CA SER A 77 10.09 12.83 26.87
C SER A 77 11.20 13.88 26.67
N ASN A 78 12.20 13.55 25.85
CA ASN A 78 13.29 14.47 25.54
C ASN A 78 12.84 15.51 24.49
N PRO A 79 13.39 16.73 24.52
CA PRO A 79 13.17 17.70 23.44
C PRO A 79 13.52 17.10 22.08
N VAL A 80 12.61 17.23 21.12
CA VAL A 80 12.77 16.77 19.74
C VAL A 80 12.64 17.94 18.78
N GLY A 81 13.55 18.02 17.81
CA GLY A 81 13.58 19.12 16.83
C GLY A 81 13.52 18.63 15.38
N PRO A 82 13.46 19.56 14.41
CA PRO A 82 13.46 19.22 12.98
C PRO A 82 14.66 18.36 12.56
N THR A 83 15.83 18.58 13.15
CA THR A 83 17.05 17.80 12.86
C THR A 83 16.91 16.31 13.20
N ASP A 84 16.00 15.95 14.12
CA ASP A 84 15.71 14.56 14.51
C ASP A 84 14.65 13.88 13.64
N LEU A 85 13.77 14.67 13.02
CA LEU A 85 12.54 14.19 12.37
C LEU A 85 12.61 14.29 10.84
N VAL A 86 13.21 15.35 10.30
CA VAL A 86 13.33 15.58 8.85
C VAL A 86 14.00 14.39 8.14
N PRO A 87 15.11 13.80 8.63
CA PRO A 87 15.72 12.65 7.97
C PRO A 87 14.79 11.43 7.86
N LEU A 88 13.94 11.19 8.86
CA LEU A 88 12.96 10.11 8.86
C LEU A 88 11.82 10.39 7.87
N ALA A 89 11.33 11.63 7.83
CA ALA A 89 10.33 12.04 6.86
C ALA A 89 10.84 11.90 5.41
N GLU A 90 12.08 12.33 5.14
CA GLU A 90 12.71 12.16 3.84
C GLU A 90 12.93 10.69 3.48
N GLN A 91 13.30 9.85 4.46
CA GLN A 91 13.42 8.41 4.25
C GLN A 91 12.08 7.79 3.83
N ILE A 92 10.99 8.12 4.53
CA ILE A 92 9.64 7.67 4.17
C ILE A 92 9.29 8.10 2.74
N ALA A 93 9.54 9.37 2.38
CA ALA A 93 9.25 9.87 1.04
C ALA A 93 10.04 9.13 -0.05
N ARG A 94 11.34 8.89 0.18
CA ARG A 94 12.18 8.11 -0.76
C ARG A 94 11.65 6.69 -0.94
N LEU A 95 11.33 5.99 0.15
CA LEU A 95 10.81 4.62 0.10
C LEU A 95 9.44 4.54 -0.59
N GLN A 96 8.55 5.52 -0.37
CA GLN A 96 7.29 5.62 -1.10
C GLN A 96 7.50 5.84 -2.60
N GLY A 97 8.53 6.61 -2.99
CA GLY A 97 8.94 6.76 -4.38
C GLY A 97 9.38 5.43 -5.00
N GLN A 98 10.25 4.68 -4.30
CA GLN A 98 10.70 3.35 -4.75
C GLN A 98 9.53 2.36 -4.89
N LEU A 99 8.60 2.38 -3.94
CA LEU A 99 7.41 1.54 -3.96
C LEU A 99 6.48 1.88 -5.13
N THR A 100 6.37 3.16 -5.48
CA THR A 100 5.64 3.61 -6.67
C THR A 100 6.29 3.11 -7.96
N GLN A 101 7.62 3.18 -8.05
CA GLN A 101 8.36 2.65 -9.20
C GLN A 101 8.20 1.13 -9.31
N GLN A 102 8.27 0.40 -8.20
CA GLN A 102 8.06 -1.05 -8.17
C GLN A 102 6.65 -1.44 -8.65
N ARG A 103 5.62 -0.69 -8.23
CA ARG A 103 4.24 -0.87 -8.73
C ARG A 103 4.13 -0.62 -10.24
N LEU A 104 4.79 0.43 -10.73
CA LEU A 104 4.81 0.76 -12.16
C LEU A 104 5.46 -0.37 -12.98
N GLN A 105 6.58 -0.90 -12.52
CA GLN A 105 7.26 -2.00 -13.19
C GLN A 105 6.33 -3.21 -13.33
N VAL A 106 5.71 -3.65 -12.23
CA VAL A 106 4.78 -4.78 -12.25
C VAL A 106 3.57 -4.50 -13.15
N ALA A 107 3.06 -3.26 -13.13
CA ALA A 107 1.95 -2.87 -13.99
C ALA A 107 2.31 -2.98 -15.48
N LEU A 108 3.51 -2.57 -15.87
CA LEU A 108 3.98 -2.67 -17.25
C LEU A 108 4.15 -4.13 -17.68
N GLU A 109 4.71 -4.97 -16.81
CA GLU A 109 4.85 -6.41 -17.08
C GLU A 109 3.49 -7.09 -17.25
N ILE A 110 2.55 -6.86 -16.33
CA ILE A 110 1.19 -7.40 -16.45
C ILE A 110 0.49 -6.87 -17.69
N ARG A 111 0.65 -5.58 -18.03
CA ARG A 111 0.09 -5.01 -19.26
C ARG A 111 0.60 -5.74 -20.50
N GLY A 112 1.87 -6.16 -20.51
CA GLY A 112 2.47 -6.93 -21.60
C GLY A 112 1.90 -8.34 -21.77
N VAL A 113 1.23 -8.88 -20.74
CA VAL A 113 0.53 -10.18 -20.79
C VAL A 113 -0.88 -10.05 -21.40
N LEU A 114 -1.49 -8.87 -21.32
CA LEU A 114 -2.88 -8.64 -21.72
C LEU A 114 -3.01 -8.36 -23.23
N THR A 115 -4.09 -8.85 -23.84
CA THR A 115 -4.43 -8.51 -25.22
C THR A 115 -5.02 -7.10 -25.33
N PRO A 116 -5.02 -6.47 -26.52
CA PRO A 116 -5.67 -5.17 -26.74
C PRO A 116 -7.14 -5.14 -26.29
N GLU A 117 -7.89 -6.22 -26.53
CA GLU A 117 -9.30 -6.35 -26.15
C GLU A 117 -9.46 -6.42 -24.63
N GLN A 118 -8.59 -7.16 -23.93
CA GLN A 118 -8.57 -7.23 -22.48
C GLN A 118 -8.21 -5.88 -21.85
N LEU A 119 -7.29 -5.12 -22.46
CA LEU A 119 -6.93 -3.77 -22.04
C LEU A 119 -8.10 -2.80 -22.22
N ALA A 120 -8.81 -2.87 -23.35
CA ALA A 120 -10.01 -2.07 -23.58
C ALA A 120 -11.10 -2.37 -22.53
N LYS A 121 -11.30 -3.67 -22.22
CA LYS A 121 -12.22 -4.10 -21.17
C LYS A 121 -11.80 -3.60 -19.79
N ALA A 122 -10.50 -3.66 -19.45
CA ALA A 122 -9.96 -3.14 -18.20
C ALA A 122 -10.20 -1.63 -18.04
N ALA A 123 -10.01 -0.85 -19.12
CA ALA A 123 -10.29 0.58 -19.13
C ALA A 123 -11.77 0.88 -18.86
N GLN A 124 -12.68 0.13 -19.52
CA GLN A 124 -14.12 0.25 -19.29
C GLN A 124 -14.51 -0.10 -17.84
N THR A 125 -13.99 -1.21 -17.31
CA THR A 125 -14.26 -1.62 -15.92
C THR A 125 -13.75 -0.58 -14.94
N ARG A 126 -12.55 -0.02 -15.14
CA ARG A 126 -12.01 1.05 -14.30
C ARG A 126 -12.93 2.27 -14.29
N GLN A 127 -13.42 2.69 -15.45
CA GLN A 127 -14.32 3.84 -15.55
C GLN A 127 -15.61 3.63 -14.74
N ARG A 128 -16.23 2.46 -14.86
CA ARG A 128 -17.43 2.10 -14.07
C ARG A 128 -17.16 2.10 -12.57
N LEU A 129 -16.00 1.59 -12.13
CA LEU A 129 -15.62 1.59 -10.72
C LEU A 129 -15.44 3.02 -10.18
N ILE A 130 -14.90 3.93 -10.99
CA ILE A 130 -14.77 5.36 -10.63
C ILE A 130 -16.15 6.00 -10.47
N GLU A 131 -17.07 5.74 -11.41
CA GLU A 131 -18.44 6.25 -11.37
C GLU A 131 -19.21 5.73 -10.15
N LEU A 132 -19.16 4.42 -9.91
CA LEU A 132 -19.76 3.80 -8.73
C LEU A 132 -19.19 4.39 -7.43
N SER A 133 -17.88 4.63 -7.38
CA SER A 133 -17.25 5.22 -6.20
C SER A 133 -17.71 6.66 -5.95
N LYS A 134 -17.96 7.44 -7.02
CA LYS A 134 -18.53 8.79 -6.92
C LYS A 134 -19.97 8.74 -6.43
N GLU A 135 -20.79 7.84 -6.98
CA GLU A 135 -22.19 7.66 -6.58
C GLU A 135 -22.31 7.25 -5.12
N MET A 136 -21.56 6.21 -4.70
CA MET A 136 -21.52 5.75 -3.30
C MET A 136 -21.07 6.85 -2.33
N ARG A 137 -20.17 7.75 -2.76
CA ARG A 137 -19.79 8.92 -1.97
C ARG A 137 -20.94 9.93 -1.86
N GLY A 138 -21.66 10.17 -2.95
CA GLY A 138 -22.85 11.02 -2.96
C GLY A 138 -23.96 10.49 -2.06
N LEU A 139 -24.23 9.17 -2.09
CA LEU A 139 -25.23 8.53 -1.24
C LEU A 139 -24.85 8.54 0.25
N ARG A 140 -23.54 8.54 0.57
CA ARG A 140 -23.04 8.57 1.95
C ARG A 140 -22.90 9.99 2.53
N GLY A 141 -23.14 11.05 1.76
CA GLY A 141 -22.93 12.42 2.25
C GLY A 141 -23.06 13.56 1.24
N GLY A 142 -24.02 13.49 0.32
CA GLY A 142 -24.35 14.56 -0.62
C GLY A 142 -25.44 15.49 -0.09
N SER A 143 -25.15 16.20 1.00
CA SER A 143 -25.78 17.48 1.35
C SER A 143 -24.65 18.45 1.67
N GLN A 144 -24.21 19.18 0.64
CA GLN A 144 -23.68 20.53 0.83
C GLN A 144 -24.80 21.50 0.45
#